data_AF-A0A6A3U6C9-F1
#
_entry.id   AF-A0A6A3U6C9-F1
#
_cell.length_a   1.000
_cell.length_b   1.000
_cell.length_c   1.000
_cell.angle_alpha   90.00
_cell.angle_beta   90.00
_cell.angle_gamma   90.00
#
_symmetry.space_group_name_H-M   'P 1'
#
loop_
_entity.id
_entity.type
_entity.pdbx_description
1 polymer ?
#
loop_
_entity_poly.entity_id
_entity_poly.type
_entity_poly.pdbx_seq_one_letter_code
_entity_poly.pdbx_strand_id
1 'polypeptide(L)'
;MSVRSHVTPYWNVGRGRRSKFTGKDVMFMVLVVLKNGGAWEMLSNIFHVKTATFIKTITNFVRVVAPRLYDEWVKEKAREESMRMLVTSGRTSGRTFVHHPADQLPHRILPLRATNGEEYNQRQNRLIAIGREKQKKWRLAQERERERRRLRQRMSLDDRADGDSSCEEDILTQL
;
A
#
# COMPACT_ATOMS: atom_id res chain seq x y z
N MET A 1 28.10 7.07 7.50
CA MET A 1 28.64 6.73 6.16
C MET A 1 27.56 7.08 5.16
N SER A 2 27.86 7.72 4.03
CA SER A 2 26.82 8.13 3.08
C SER A 2 26.24 6.92 2.33
N VAL A 3 24.91 6.85 2.16
CA VAL A 3 24.18 5.86 1.33
C VAL A 3 24.90 5.54 0.01
N ARG A 4 25.49 6.56 -0.63
CA ARG A 4 26.23 6.42 -1.89
C ARG A 4 27.39 5.43 -1.81
N SER A 5 28.11 5.41 -0.69
CA SER A 5 29.24 4.50 -0.46
C SER A 5 28.81 3.03 -0.34
N HIS A 6 27.59 2.77 0.13
CA HIS A 6 27.04 1.44 0.25
C HIS A 6 26.32 0.98 -1.03
N VAL A 7 25.72 1.89 -1.78
CA VAL A 7 25.01 1.51 -3.01
C VAL A 7 25.98 1.10 -4.10
N THR A 8 27.04 1.89 -4.35
CA THR A 8 27.96 1.69 -5.48
C THR A 8 28.58 0.27 -5.55
N PRO A 9 29.00 -0.37 -4.45
CA PRO A 9 29.60 -1.70 -4.51
C PRO A 9 28.57 -2.84 -4.60
N TYR A 10 27.41 -2.70 -3.93
CA TYR A 10 26.53 -3.84 -3.64
C TYR A 10 25.30 -3.96 -4.56
N TRP A 11 24.92 -2.90 -5.27
CA TRP A 11 23.65 -2.88 -6.01
C TRP A 11 23.63 -3.76 -7.29
N ASN A 12 24.80 -4.03 -7.89
CA ASN A 12 24.93 -4.78 -9.14
C ASN A 12 25.78 -6.06 -8.99
N VAL A 13 25.98 -6.55 -7.76
CA VAL A 13 26.74 -7.79 -7.51
C VAL A 13 25.93 -9.00 -7.99
N GLY A 14 26.57 -9.92 -8.71
CA GLY A 14 25.95 -11.17 -9.19
C GLY A 14 25.15 -11.06 -10.50
N ARG A 15 25.00 -9.87 -11.12
CA ARG A 15 24.50 -9.77 -12.50
C ARG A 15 25.63 -10.04 -13.48
N GLY A 16 25.60 -11.21 -14.13
CA GLY A 16 26.61 -11.64 -15.12
C GLY A 16 26.85 -10.64 -16.26
N ARG A 17 25.87 -9.81 -16.62
CA ARG A 17 26.06 -8.64 -17.49
C ARG A 17 26.05 -7.34 -16.68
N ARG A 18 27.05 -6.48 -16.92
CA ARG A 18 27.05 -5.10 -16.42
C ARG A 18 25.78 -4.38 -16.88
N SER A 19 25.07 -3.76 -15.94
CA SER A 19 23.88 -2.96 -16.23
C SER A 19 24.28 -1.73 -17.07
N LYS A 20 23.41 -1.30 -17.99
CA LYS A 20 23.59 -0.04 -18.75
C LYS A 20 23.43 1.19 -17.85
N PHE A 21 22.72 1.06 -16.74
CA PHE A 21 22.43 2.15 -15.81
C PHE A 21 23.43 2.16 -14.67
N THR A 22 23.83 3.36 -14.24
CA THR A 22 24.59 3.51 -13.00
C THR A 22 23.65 3.44 -11.80
N GLY A 23 24.17 3.14 -10.61
CA GLY A 23 23.34 3.12 -9.40
C GLY A 23 22.63 4.46 -9.10
N LYS A 24 23.22 5.57 -9.57
CA LYS A 24 22.60 6.91 -9.50
C LYS A 24 21.37 6.98 -10.41
N ASP A 25 21.47 6.49 -11.64
CA ASP A 25 20.35 6.50 -12.59
C ASP A 25 19.20 5.64 -12.10
N VAL A 26 19.50 4.46 -11.55
CA VAL A 26 18.48 3.58 -10.96
C VAL A 26 17.82 4.22 -9.74
N MET A 27 18.56 4.98 -8.92
CA MET A 27 17.99 5.75 -7.83
C MET A 27 16.98 6.80 -8.33
N PHE A 28 17.30 7.52 -9.42
CA PHE A 28 16.34 8.44 -10.04
C PHE A 28 15.12 7.72 -10.61
N MET A 29 15.31 6.57 -11.26
CA MET A 29 14.19 5.75 -11.74
C MET A 29 13.25 5.35 -10.61
N VAL A 30 13.80 4.92 -9.46
CA VAL A 30 13.02 4.58 -8.26
C VAL A 30 12.23 5.80 -7.78
N LEU A 31 12.85 6.98 -7.70
CA LEU A 31 12.16 8.21 -7.30
C LEU A 31 11.04 8.59 -8.26
N VAL A 32 11.25 8.43 -9.57
CA VAL A 32 10.23 8.71 -10.59
C VAL A 32 9.04 7.75 -10.46
N VAL A 33 9.31 6.46 -10.23
CA VAL A 33 8.26 5.45 -10.00
C VAL A 33 7.46 5.75 -8.74
N LEU A 34 8.14 6.14 -7.65
CA LEU A 34 7.48 6.49 -6.39
C LEU A 34 6.69 7.80 -6.48
N LYS A 35 7.18 8.79 -7.23
CA LYS A 35 6.56 10.11 -7.34
C LYS A 35 5.36 10.13 -8.27
N ASN A 36 5.47 9.51 -9.45
CA ASN A 36 4.43 9.60 -10.47
C ASN A 36 3.32 8.56 -10.27
N GLY A 37 3.62 7.42 -9.61
CA GLY A 37 2.69 6.30 -9.56
C GLY A 37 2.29 5.81 -10.97
N GLY A 38 1.45 4.78 -11.04
CA GLY A 38 0.88 4.31 -12.31
C GLY A 38 1.48 3.02 -12.87
N ALA A 39 1.14 2.72 -14.13
CA ALA A 39 1.46 1.45 -14.76
C ALA A 39 2.97 1.33 -15.08
N TRP A 40 3.56 0.18 -14.74
CA TRP A 40 4.96 -0.13 -15.02
C TRP A 40 5.33 0.04 -16.49
N GLU A 41 4.41 -0.28 -17.41
CA GLU A 41 4.58 -0.14 -18.86
C GLU A 41 4.87 1.32 -19.25
N MET A 42 4.10 2.28 -18.73
CA MET A 42 4.27 3.71 -19.03
C MET A 42 5.64 4.21 -18.56
N LEU A 43 6.02 3.89 -17.33
CA LEU A 43 7.31 4.29 -16.77
C LEU A 43 8.47 3.62 -17.51
N SER A 44 8.33 2.35 -17.87
CA SER A 44 9.36 1.62 -18.63
C SER A 44 9.55 2.17 -20.04
N ASN A 45 8.47 2.66 -20.68
CA ASN A 45 8.52 3.34 -21.97
C ASN A 45 9.27 4.68 -21.89
N ILE A 46 9.05 5.47 -20.83
CA ILE A 46 9.77 6.74 -20.60
C ILE A 46 11.28 6.52 -20.53
N PHE A 47 11.72 5.43 -19.89
CA PHE A 47 13.14 5.10 -19.76
C PHE A 47 13.68 4.23 -20.90
N HIS A 48 12.85 3.88 -21.90
CA HIS A 48 13.18 2.98 -23.00
C HIS A 48 13.76 1.62 -22.53
N VAL A 49 13.21 1.08 -21.44
CA VAL A 49 13.62 -0.23 -20.88
C VAL A 49 12.45 -1.20 -21.00
N LYS A 50 12.72 -2.45 -21.38
CA LYS A 50 11.70 -3.50 -21.36
C LYS A 50 11.10 -3.63 -19.96
N THR A 51 9.78 -3.61 -19.82
CA THR A 51 9.03 -3.55 -18.55
C THR A 51 9.49 -4.59 -17.54
N ALA A 52 9.63 -5.85 -17.96
CA ALA A 52 10.12 -6.92 -17.09
C ALA A 52 11.53 -6.68 -16.54
N THR A 53 12.39 -5.99 -17.31
CA THR A 53 13.75 -5.62 -16.88
C THR A 53 13.71 -4.40 -15.96
N PHE A 54 12.86 -3.42 -16.28
CA PHE A 54 12.67 -2.22 -15.48
C PHE A 54 12.19 -2.55 -14.06
N ILE A 55 11.13 -3.36 -13.94
CA ILE A 55 10.61 -3.83 -12.65
C ILE A 55 11.70 -4.56 -11.87
N LYS A 56 12.37 -5.55 -12.48
CA LYS A 56 13.45 -6.30 -11.82
C LYS A 56 14.57 -5.39 -11.32
N THR A 57 14.93 -4.37 -12.10
CA THR A 57 16.01 -3.43 -11.76
C THR A 57 15.63 -2.58 -10.56
N ILE A 58 14.43 -2.00 -10.57
CA ILE A 58 13.92 -1.17 -9.47
C ILE A 58 13.73 -1.99 -8.20
N THR A 59 13.07 -3.15 -8.29
CA THR A 59 12.81 -4.00 -7.12
C THR A 59 14.10 -4.47 -6.47
N ASN A 60 15.10 -4.90 -7.26
CA ASN A 60 16.40 -5.29 -6.70
C ASN A 60 17.13 -4.11 -6.06
N PHE A 61 17.09 -2.94 -6.69
CA PHE A 61 17.73 -1.76 -6.13
C PHE A 61 17.09 -1.33 -4.80
N VAL A 62 15.75 -1.32 -4.72
CA VAL A 62 15.02 -1.03 -3.49
C VAL A 62 15.39 -2.02 -2.38
N ARG A 63 15.56 -3.32 -2.68
CA ARG A 63 15.97 -4.32 -1.68
C ARG A 63 17.34 -4.04 -1.07
N VAL A 64 18.29 -3.53 -1.87
CA VAL A 64 19.64 -3.19 -1.39
C VAL A 64 19.62 -1.89 -0.59
N VAL A 65 18.82 -0.92 -1.01
CA VAL A 65 18.80 0.43 -0.43
C VAL A 65 17.91 0.53 0.82
N ALA A 66 16.79 -0.20 0.87
CA ALA A 66 15.79 -0.08 1.93
C ALA A 66 16.33 -0.33 3.35
N PRO A 67 17.14 -1.38 3.62
CA PRO A 67 17.66 -1.61 4.96
C PRO A 67 18.54 -0.45 5.45
N ARG A 68 19.38 0.10 4.57
CA ARG A 68 20.27 1.22 4.91
C ARG A 68 19.52 2.52 5.11
N LEU A 69 18.56 2.84 4.25
CA LEU A 69 17.72 4.02 4.43
C LEU A 69 16.91 3.92 5.73
N TYR A 70 16.43 2.73 6.08
CA TYR A 70 15.72 2.54 7.34
C TYR A 70 16.63 2.75 8.55
N ASP A 71 17.84 2.19 8.53
CA ASP A 71 18.79 2.34 9.63
C ASP A 71 19.26 3.80 9.78
N GLU A 72 19.63 4.46 8.68
CA GLU A 72 20.11 5.85 8.71
C GLU A 72 18.98 6.85 8.95
N TRP A 73 17.80 6.69 8.36
CA TRP A 73 16.79 7.76 8.44
C TRP A 73 15.72 7.49 9.48
N VAL A 74 15.40 6.23 9.77
CA VAL A 74 14.35 5.88 10.74
C VAL A 74 14.95 5.60 12.11
N LYS A 75 15.98 4.75 12.22
CA LYS A 75 16.58 4.45 13.53
C LYS A 75 17.39 5.62 14.10
N GLU A 76 18.13 6.34 13.27
CA GLU A 76 18.86 7.54 13.71
C GLU A 76 17.90 8.62 14.21
N LYS A 77 16.83 8.91 13.47
CA LYS A 77 15.80 9.87 13.90
C LYS A 77 15.02 9.41 15.11
N ALA A 78 14.66 8.13 15.20
CA ALA A 78 14.05 7.57 16.39
C ALA A 78 14.97 7.66 17.62
N ARG A 79 16.29 7.64 17.43
CA ARG A 79 17.26 7.85 18.51
C ARG A 79 17.34 9.32 18.93
N GLU A 80 17.37 10.24 17.96
CA GLU A 80 17.43 11.69 18.20
C GLU A 80 16.16 12.24 18.85
N GLU A 81 15.00 11.78 18.40
CA GLU A 81 13.67 12.22 18.86
C GLU A 81 13.14 11.34 20.00
N SER A 82 13.93 10.36 20.47
CA SER A 82 13.60 9.61 21.67
C SER A 82 13.44 10.57 22.84
N MET A 83 12.34 10.45 23.59
CA MET A 83 12.08 11.33 24.75
C MET A 83 13.26 11.38 25.72
N ARG A 84 14.01 10.28 25.85
CA ARG A 84 15.25 10.24 26.64
C ARG A 84 16.32 11.23 26.15
N MET A 85 16.57 11.31 24.85
CA MET A 85 17.57 12.22 24.26
C MET A 85 17.10 13.67 24.22
N LEU A 86 15.79 13.90 24.07
CA LEU A 86 15.21 15.25 24.16
C LEU A 86 15.35 15.81 25.59
N VAL A 87 15.11 14.99 26.61
CA VAL A 87 15.26 15.38 28.03
C VAL A 87 16.73 15.59 28.42
N THR A 88 17.67 14.80 27.90
CA THR A 88 19.10 14.91 28.26
C THR A 88 19.89 15.93 27.44
N SER A 89 19.50 16.24 26.20
CA SER A 89 20.27 17.15 25.32
C SER A 89 20.00 18.65 25.57
N GLY A 90 19.16 19.01 26.55
CA GLY A 90 18.84 20.41 26.88
C GLY A 90 18.08 21.18 25.79
N ARG A 91 17.75 20.55 24.65
CA ARG A 91 17.02 21.16 23.53
C ARG A 91 15.58 21.54 23.88
N THR A 92 15.06 21.04 25.01
CA THR A 92 13.72 21.35 25.54
C THR A 92 13.76 22.04 26.90
N SER A 93 14.90 22.58 27.36
CA SER A 93 15.06 23.25 28.66
C SER A 93 14.17 24.48 28.93
N GLY A 94 13.23 24.83 28.03
CA GLY A 94 12.18 25.83 28.26
C GLY A 94 10.77 25.40 27.84
N ARG A 95 10.57 24.15 27.40
CA ARG A 95 9.26 23.58 27.05
C ARG A 95 9.19 22.14 27.54
N THR A 96 9.34 21.97 28.85
CA THR A 96 8.94 20.73 29.49
C THR A 96 7.45 20.52 29.22
N PHE A 97 7.10 19.39 28.59
CA PHE A 97 5.75 18.87 28.70
C PHE A 97 5.49 18.68 30.19
N VAL A 98 4.73 19.60 30.80
CA VAL A 98 4.42 19.63 32.23
C VAL A 98 3.73 18.34 32.70
N HIS A 99 3.24 17.53 31.76
CA HIS A 99 2.75 16.17 31.98
C HIS A 99 3.46 15.16 31.07
N HIS A 100 4.71 14.84 31.39
CA HIS A 100 5.34 13.61 30.89
C HIS A 100 4.97 12.44 31.82
N PRO A 101 4.21 11.43 31.37
CA PRO A 101 3.66 10.40 32.26
C PRO A 101 4.71 9.38 32.74
N ALA A 102 5.98 9.48 32.32
CA ALA A 102 7.00 8.53 32.74
C ALA A 102 7.69 8.87 34.06
N ASP A 103 7.50 10.09 34.58
CA ASP A 103 8.27 10.59 35.74
C ASP A 103 7.54 10.39 37.08
N GLN A 104 6.41 9.67 37.09
CA GLN A 104 5.57 9.44 38.28
C GLN A 104 5.36 7.96 38.65
N LEU A 105 6.20 7.02 38.21
CA LEU A 105 6.05 5.63 38.67
C LEU A 105 7.35 5.05 39.19
N PRO A 106 7.66 5.23 40.49
CA PRO A 106 8.40 4.22 41.22
C PRO A 106 7.41 3.06 41.45
N HIS A 107 7.71 1.92 40.83
CA HIS A 107 7.11 0.61 41.05
C HIS A 107 5.81 0.27 40.28
N ARG A 108 5.90 -0.87 39.59
CA ARG A 108 4.84 -1.71 39.00
C ARG A 108 4.08 -1.15 37.79
N ILE A 109 4.17 -1.91 36.70
CA ILE A 109 3.16 -2.01 35.65
C ILE A 109 1.80 -2.18 36.33
N LEU A 110 1.00 -1.12 36.38
CA LEU A 110 -0.39 -1.22 36.82
C LEU A 110 -1.22 -1.73 35.64
N PRO A 111 -1.95 -2.85 35.77
CA PRO A 111 -2.89 -3.28 34.75
C PRO A 111 -3.97 -2.20 34.58
N LEU A 112 -4.57 -2.17 33.37
CA LEU A 112 -5.68 -1.30 32.98
C LEU A 112 -6.64 -1.06 34.16
N ARG A 113 -6.59 0.14 34.74
CA ARG A 113 -7.52 0.53 35.81
C ARG A 113 -8.95 0.42 35.29
N ALA A 114 -9.84 -0.18 36.08
CA ALA A 114 -11.24 -0.42 35.75
C ALA A 114 -11.99 0.83 35.27
N THR A 115 -11.58 2.03 35.68
CA THR A 115 -12.14 3.32 35.25
C THR A 115 -11.86 3.69 33.79
N ASN A 116 -10.82 3.12 33.16
CA ASN A 116 -10.46 3.41 31.76
C ASN A 116 -10.89 2.26 30.81
N GLY A 117 -11.40 1.16 31.35
CA GLY A 117 -11.80 -0.02 30.56
C GLY A 117 -13.05 0.22 29.74
N GLU A 118 -14.01 0.98 30.28
CA GLU A 118 -15.27 1.27 29.59
C GLU A 118 -15.06 2.17 28.36
N GLU A 119 -14.25 3.21 28.48
CA GLU A 119 -13.93 4.09 27.34
C GLU A 119 -13.19 3.34 26.23
N TYR A 120 -12.25 2.46 26.60
CA TYR A 120 -11.55 1.60 25.65
C TYR A 120 -12.53 0.65 24.93
N ASN A 121 -13.43 0.01 25.68
CA ASN A 121 -14.45 -0.87 25.13
C ASN A 121 -15.42 -0.13 24.21
N GLN A 122 -15.86 1.08 24.59
CA GLN A 122 -16.71 1.92 23.74
C GLN A 122 -15.99 2.33 22.44
N ARG A 123 -14.70 2.62 22.50
CA ARG A 123 -13.91 2.95 21.30
C ARG A 123 -13.72 1.73 20.40
N GLN A 124 -13.39 0.58 20.97
CA GLN A 124 -13.26 -0.68 20.25
C GLN A 124 -14.58 -1.09 19.59
N ASN A 125 -15.69 -1.02 20.31
CA ASN A 125 -17.01 -1.36 19.79
C ASN A 125 -17.43 -0.43 18.65
N ARG A 126 -17.10 0.86 18.73
CA ARG A 126 -17.33 1.82 17.63
C ARG A 126 -16.55 1.44 16.36
N LEU A 127 -15.27 1.07 16.51
CA LEU A 127 -14.45 0.65 15.36
C LEU A 127 -14.98 -0.64 14.72
N ILE A 128 -15.39 -1.61 15.55
CA ILE A 128 -15.98 -2.87 15.08
C ILE A 128 -17.30 -2.60 14.34
N ALA A 129 -18.16 -1.71 14.85
CA ALA A 129 -19.42 -1.35 14.21
C ALA A 129 -19.20 -0.72 12.82
N ILE A 130 -18.27 0.23 12.71
CA ILE A 130 -17.91 0.87 11.43
C ILE A 130 -17.38 -0.16 10.43
N GLY A 131 -16.52 -1.08 10.88
CA GLY A 131 -16.01 -2.16 10.04
C GLY A 131 -17.11 -3.06 9.49
N ARG A 132 -18.08 -3.43 10.34
CA ARG A 132 -19.25 -4.25 9.95
C ARG A 132 -20.16 -3.51 8.95
N GLU A 133 -20.41 -2.22 9.15
CA GLU A 133 -21.19 -1.43 8.21
C GLU A 133 -20.52 -1.31 6.83
N LYS A 134 -19.21 -1.07 6.82
CA LYS A 134 -18.42 -1.00 5.59
C LYS A 134 -18.50 -2.32 4.81
N GLN A 135 -18.36 -3.45 5.50
CA GLN A 135 -18.50 -4.78 4.89
C GLN A 135 -19.91 -5.05 4.37
N LYS A 136 -20.96 -4.64 5.10
CA LYS A 136 -22.36 -4.74 4.61
C LYS A 136 -22.56 -3.94 3.33
N LYS A 137 -22.10 -2.69 3.29
CA LYS A 137 -22.18 -1.83 2.09
C LYS A 137 -21.43 -2.44 0.91
N TRP A 138 -20.25 -3.02 1.13
CA TRP A 138 -19.50 -3.71 0.08
C TRP A 138 -20.23 -4.94 -0.46
N ARG A 139 -20.83 -5.76 0.41
CA ARG A 139 -21.62 -6.93 -0.03
C ARG A 139 -22.86 -6.52 -0.83
N LEU A 140 -23.61 -5.52 -0.36
CA LEU A 140 -24.78 -5.00 -1.06
C LEU A 140 -24.41 -4.40 -2.43
N ALA A 141 -23.29 -3.67 -2.51
CA ALA A 141 -22.80 -3.13 -3.78
C ALA A 141 -22.42 -4.26 -4.76
N GLN A 142 -21.74 -5.29 -4.26
CA GLN A 142 -21.34 -6.44 -5.06
C GLN A 142 -22.55 -7.26 -5.56
N GLU A 143 -23.56 -7.44 -4.72
CA GLU A 143 -24.80 -8.13 -5.07
C GLU A 143 -25.61 -7.34 -6.11
N ARG A 144 -25.76 -6.03 -5.93
CA ARG A 144 -26.39 -5.14 -6.90
C ARG A 144 -25.67 -5.15 -8.25
N GLU A 145 -24.35 -5.25 -8.26
CA GLU A 145 -23.59 -5.38 -9.49
C GLU A 145 -23.83 -6.73 -10.18
N ARG A 146 -23.90 -7.82 -9.41
CA ARG A 146 -24.23 -9.16 -9.93
C ARG A 146 -25.64 -9.19 -10.51
N GLU A 147 -26.62 -8.60 -9.84
CA GLU A 147 -28.00 -8.50 -10.35
C GLU A 147 -28.08 -7.68 -11.63
N ARG A 148 -27.41 -6.52 -11.67
CA ARG A 148 -27.33 -5.71 -12.91
C ARG A 148 -26.67 -6.48 -14.05
N ARG A 149 -25.69 -7.33 -13.76
CA ARG A 149 -25.06 -8.21 -14.77
C ARG A 149 -26.03 -9.28 -15.26
N ARG A 150 -26.79 -9.92 -14.36
CA ARG A 150 -27.83 -10.90 -14.70
C ARG A 150 -28.95 -10.27 -15.53
N LEU A 151 -29.40 -9.07 -15.18
CA LEU A 151 -30.43 -8.36 -15.95
C LEU A 151 -29.94 -8.03 -17.36
N ARG A 152 -28.69 -7.56 -17.50
CA ARG A 152 -28.07 -7.33 -18.82
C ARG A 152 -27.99 -8.60 -19.67
N GLN A 153 -27.64 -9.73 -19.06
CA GLN A 153 -27.61 -11.02 -19.77
C GLN A 153 -29.02 -11.48 -20.16
N ARG A 154 -30.01 -11.30 -19.29
CA ARG A 154 -31.41 -11.65 -19.57
C ARG A 154 -32.00 -10.81 -20.70
N MET A 155 -31.85 -9.49 -20.63
CA MET A 155 -32.30 -8.58 -21.72
C MET A 155 -31.63 -8.93 -23.05
N SER A 156 -30.34 -9.29 -23.05
CA SER A 156 -29.62 -9.74 -24.26
C SER A 156 -30.10 -11.10 -24.80
N LEU A 157 -30.77 -11.93 -24.00
CA LEU A 157 -31.38 -13.19 -24.43
C LEU A 157 -32.81 -12.96 -24.92
N ASP A 158 -33.56 -12.06 -24.27
CA ASP A 158 -34.91 -11.69 -24.69
C ASP A 158 -34.88 -10.96 -26.06
N ASP A 159 -33.90 -10.07 -26.31
CA ASP A 159 -33.67 -9.44 -27.63
C ASP A 159 -33.31 -10.46 -28.74
N ARG A 160 -32.84 -11.66 -28.38
CA ARG A 160 -32.58 -12.77 -29.32
C ARG A 160 -33.80 -13.65 -29.53
N ALA A 161 -34.66 -13.79 -28.53
CA ALA A 161 -35.87 -14.63 -28.60
C ALA A 161 -36.97 -13.99 -29.46
N ASP A 162 -37.09 -12.65 -29.45
CA ASP A 162 -38.03 -11.93 -30.33
C ASP A 162 -37.60 -11.96 -31.82
N GLY A 163 -36.34 -12.34 -32.11
CA GLY A 163 -35.82 -12.49 -33.47
C GLY A 163 -36.02 -13.88 -34.09
N ASP A 164 -36.33 -14.91 -33.29
CA ASP A 164 -36.44 -16.31 -33.77
C ASP A 164 -37.90 -16.81 -33.89
N SER A 165 -38.91 -16.00 -33.54
CA SER A 165 -40.32 -16.39 -33.67
C SER A 165 -40.94 -16.13 -35.06
N SER A 166 -40.14 -15.92 -36.11
CA SER A 166 -40.65 -15.61 -37.47
C SER A 166 -40.27 -16.63 -38.57
N CYS A 167 -39.76 -17.82 -38.25
CA CYS A 167 -39.29 -18.75 -39.29
C CYS A 167 -39.71 -20.23 -39.18
N GLU A 168 -40.76 -20.58 -38.43
CA GLU A 168 -41.25 -21.98 -38.40
C GLU A 168 -42.75 -22.16 -38.74
N GLU A 169 -43.23 -21.53 -39.83
CA GLU A 169 -44.57 -21.84 -40.39
C GLU A 169 -44.59 -21.95 -41.94
N ASP A 170 -43.49 -22.33 -42.61
CA ASP A 170 -43.46 -22.37 -44.09
C ASP A 170 -42.80 -23.63 -44.71
N ILE A 171 -42.94 -24.83 -44.12
CA ILE A 171 -42.41 -26.08 -44.72
C ILE A 171 -43.47 -27.20 -44.94
N LEU A 172 -44.78 -26.98 -44.70
CA LEU A 172 -45.80 -28.04 -44.88
C LEU A 172 -46.95 -27.73 -45.84
N THR A 173 -46.74 -26.94 -46.88
CA THR A 173 -47.80 -26.66 -47.88
C THR A 173 -47.42 -26.85 -49.35
N GLN A 174 -46.32 -27.54 -49.65
CA GLN A 174 -46.03 -27.97 -51.03
C GLN A 174 -45.48 -29.39 -51.08
N LEU A 175 -46.38 -30.38 -50.97
CA LEU A 175 -46.31 -31.67 -51.66
C LEU A 175 -47.74 -32.26 -51.76
#